data_AF-A0A562I2A4-F1
#
_entry.id   AF-A0A562I2A4-F1
#
_cell.length_a   1.000
_cell.length_b   1.000
_cell.length_c   1.000
_cell.angle_alpha   90.00
_cell.angle_beta   90.00
_cell.angle_gamma   90.00
#
_symmetry.space_group_name_H-M   'P 1'
#
loop_
_entity.id
_entity.type
_entity.pdbx_description
1 polymer ?
#
loop_
_entity_poly.entity_id
_entity_poly.type
_entity_poly.pdbx_seq_one_letter_code
_entity_poly.pdbx_strand_id
1 'polypeptide(L)'
;MNLEKLESEVKRSRYFIVFAAITPAIIYMLWFAVKNDQQLSTDAGLWGTFGDFVGGLINPLIAYFAFYWLTQSVLIQKTELSETKNALVAAQYAQQKQASTALKAATLQSLSIRLNAINQEISFEQDILKFVISEAQRNGSHYTVMLPNGEQKLPGKAIPEIHDRLDALKTKQAKLMQAVEQLQVDA
;
A
#
# COMPACT_ATOMS: atom_id res chain seq x y z
N MET A 1 15.79 -14.71 -8.86
CA MET A 1 15.97 -16.09 -9.37
C MET A 1 15.23 -16.20 -10.70
N ASN A 2 15.86 -16.67 -11.78
CA ASN A 2 15.26 -16.63 -13.13
C ASN A 2 14.27 -17.79 -13.33
N LEU A 3 12.97 -17.51 -13.25
CA LEU A 3 11.90 -18.48 -13.47
C LEU A 3 11.98 -19.16 -14.85
N GLU A 4 12.44 -18.44 -15.87
CA GLU A 4 12.69 -18.99 -17.21
C GLU A 4 13.77 -20.08 -17.23
N LYS A 5 14.82 -19.93 -16.40
CA LYS A 5 15.87 -20.96 -16.28
C LYS A 5 15.30 -22.23 -15.66
N LEU A 6 14.48 -22.09 -14.61
CA LEU A 6 13.82 -23.20 -13.94
C LEU A 6 12.88 -23.98 -14.89
N GLU A 7 12.06 -23.29 -15.67
CA GLU A 7 11.20 -23.94 -16.67
C GLU A 7 12.01 -24.70 -17.73
N SER A 8 13.13 -24.13 -18.18
CA SER A 8 14.01 -24.76 -19.17
C SER A 8 14.68 -26.02 -18.63
N GLU A 9 15.01 -26.06 -17.34
CA GLU A 9 15.61 -27.21 -16.66
C GLU A 9 14.57 -28.31 -16.40
N VAL A 10 13.33 -27.94 -16.05
CA VAL A 10 12.22 -28.88 -15.91
C VAL A 10 11.87 -29.55 -17.25
N LYS A 11 11.81 -28.78 -18.35
CA LYS A 11 11.55 -29.35 -19.68
C LYS A 11 12.67 -30.33 -20.09
N ARG A 12 13.93 -29.94 -19.89
CA ARG A 12 15.11 -30.75 -20.27
C ARG A 12 15.24 -32.02 -19.44
N SER A 13 15.01 -31.94 -18.13
CA SER A 13 15.00 -33.11 -17.25
C SER A 13 13.89 -34.10 -17.61
N ARG A 14 12.69 -33.63 -17.99
CA ARG A 14 11.62 -34.49 -18.50
C ARG A 14 12.05 -35.27 -19.75
N TYR A 15 12.64 -34.61 -20.74
CA TYR A 15 13.13 -35.30 -21.95
C TYR A 15 14.27 -36.27 -21.63
N PHE A 16 15.17 -35.90 -20.72
CA PHE A 16 16.26 -36.77 -20.28
C PHE A 16 15.74 -38.03 -19.59
N ILE A 17 14.73 -37.93 -18.71
CA ILE A 17 14.13 -39.09 -18.03
C ILE A 17 13.46 -40.03 -19.04
N VAL A 18 12.70 -39.49 -19.99
CA VAL A 18 12.06 -40.29 -21.04
C VAL A 18 13.11 -40.98 -21.92
N PHE A 19 14.17 -40.26 -22.30
CA PHE A 19 15.27 -40.83 -23.08
C PHE A 19 16.03 -41.91 -22.30
N ALA A 20 16.34 -41.67 -21.03
CA ALA A 20 17.03 -42.62 -20.16
C ALA A 20 16.20 -43.88 -19.88
N ALA A 21 14.86 -43.79 -19.88
CA ALA A 21 13.98 -44.94 -19.71
C ALA A 21 13.79 -45.75 -21.01
N ILE A 22 13.60 -45.08 -22.15
CA ILE A 22 13.28 -45.74 -23.42
C ILE A 22 14.52 -46.33 -24.09
N THR A 23 15.67 -45.66 -24.01
CA THR A 23 16.89 -46.07 -24.74
C THR A 23 17.39 -47.47 -24.31
N PRO A 24 17.51 -47.80 -23.01
CA PRO A 24 17.91 -49.14 -22.59
C PRO A 24 16.92 -50.22 -23.01
N ALA A 25 15.62 -49.92 -22.98
CA ALA A 25 14.57 -50.86 -23.38
C ALA A 25 14.63 -51.17 -24.89
N ILE A 26 14.87 -50.15 -25.72
CA ILE A 26 15.07 -50.33 -27.16
C ILE A 26 16.35 -51.10 -27.45
N ILE A 27 17.46 -50.78 -26.79
CA ILE A 27 18.75 -51.48 -26.95
C ILE A 27 18.60 -52.96 -26.58
N TYR A 28 17.92 -53.26 -25.47
CA TYR A 28 17.66 -54.63 -25.04
C TYR A 28 16.78 -55.40 -26.02
N MET A 29 15.69 -54.79 -26.52
CA MET A 29 14.82 -55.42 -27.52
C MET A 29 15.55 -55.69 -28.84
N LEU A 30 16.39 -54.77 -29.30
CA LEU A 30 17.20 -54.96 -30.51
C LEU A 30 18.20 -56.11 -30.34
N TRP A 31 18.87 -56.18 -29.18
CA TRP A 31 19.78 -57.29 -28.88
C TRP A 31 19.06 -58.63 -28.78
N PHE A 32 17.89 -58.67 -28.14
CA PHE A 32 17.06 -59.86 -27.99
C PHE A 32 16.57 -60.41 -29.34
N ALA A 33 16.06 -59.53 -30.20
CA ALA A 33 15.48 -59.92 -31.49
C ALA A 33 16.54 -60.22 -32.57
N VAL A 34 17.59 -59.39 -32.69
CA VAL A 34 18.54 -59.48 -33.82
C VAL A 34 19.71 -60.40 -33.50
N LYS A 35 20.15 -60.46 -32.24
CA LYS A 35 21.41 -61.11 -31.84
C LYS A 35 21.21 -62.50 -31.24
N ASN A 36 20.04 -62.76 -30.63
CA ASN A 36 19.72 -64.04 -29.99
C ASN A 36 18.65 -64.87 -30.70
N ASP A 37 17.97 -64.32 -31.72
CA ASP A 37 16.94 -65.01 -32.51
C ASP A 37 15.84 -65.68 -31.65
N GLN A 38 15.58 -65.10 -30.47
CA GLN A 38 14.62 -65.62 -29.51
C GLN A 38 13.22 -65.08 -29.78
N GLN A 39 12.23 -65.96 -29.70
CA GLN A 39 10.83 -65.57 -29.79
C GLN A 39 10.35 -65.01 -28.45
N LEU A 40 9.45 -64.02 -28.52
CA LEU A 40 8.78 -63.50 -27.34
C LEU A 40 7.99 -64.63 -26.67
N SER A 41 8.11 -64.73 -25.35
CA SER A 41 7.34 -65.70 -24.58
C SER A 41 5.84 -65.44 -24.74
N THR A 42 5.06 -66.49 -25.00
CA THR A 42 3.60 -66.45 -24.98
C THR A 42 3.03 -66.59 -23.57
N ASP A 43 3.86 -66.92 -22.58
CA ASP A 43 3.47 -67.02 -21.18
C ASP A 43 3.41 -65.62 -20.55
N ALA A 44 2.19 -65.20 -20.22
CA ALA A 44 1.92 -63.93 -19.55
C ALA A 44 2.58 -63.82 -18.16
N GLY A 45 2.83 -64.93 -17.47
CA GLY A 45 3.47 -64.94 -16.15
C GLY A 45 4.91 -64.41 -16.18
N LEU A 46 5.66 -64.77 -17.22
CA LEU A 46 7.04 -64.31 -17.42
C LEU A 46 7.12 -62.79 -17.68
N TRP A 47 6.12 -62.23 -18.38
CA TRP A 47 5.99 -60.78 -18.56
C TRP A 47 5.65 -60.05 -17.27
N GLY A 48 4.85 -60.66 -16.39
CA GLY A 48 4.59 -60.16 -15.04
C GLY A 48 5.89 -60.03 -14.22
N THR A 49 6.68 -61.11 -14.15
CA THR A 49 7.95 -61.11 -13.42
C THR A 49 8.97 -60.12 -13.99
N PHE A 50 9.03 -59.96 -15.31
CA PHE A 50 9.86 -58.94 -15.96
C PHE A 50 9.40 -57.52 -15.58
N GLY A 51 8.08 -57.28 -15.59
CA GLY A 51 7.48 -56.02 -15.14
C GLY A 51 7.82 -55.70 -13.69
N ASP A 52 7.82 -56.70 -12.80
CA ASP A 52 8.18 -56.54 -11.40
C ASP A 52 9.66 -56.15 -11.21
N PHE A 53 10.58 -56.73 -11.98
CA PHE A 53 12.00 -56.37 -11.96
C PHE A 53 12.23 -54.93 -12.45
N VAL A 54 11.66 -54.58 -13.61
CA VAL A 54 11.78 -53.23 -14.18
C VAL A 54 11.10 -52.20 -13.28
N GLY A 55 9.91 -52.51 -12.76
CA GLY A 55 9.19 -51.68 -11.80
C GLY A 55 9.97 -51.50 -10.50
N GLY A 56 10.59 -52.56 -9.98
CA GLY A 56 11.44 -52.51 -8.78
C GLY A 56 12.66 -51.59 -8.92
N LEU A 57 13.21 -51.46 -10.13
CA LEU A 57 14.32 -50.55 -10.43
C LEU A 57 13.86 -49.11 -10.71
N ILE A 58 12.80 -48.94 -11.48
CA ILE A 58 12.31 -47.62 -11.91
C ILE A 58 11.58 -46.90 -10.77
N ASN A 59 10.83 -47.61 -9.92
CA ASN A 59 9.97 -46.99 -8.91
C ASN A 59 10.76 -46.18 -7.85
N PRO A 60 11.88 -46.65 -7.28
CA PRO A 60 12.71 -45.83 -6.39
C PRO A 60 13.33 -44.60 -7.07
N LEU A 61 13.70 -44.71 -8.35
CA LEU A 61 14.20 -43.58 -9.12
C LEU A 61 13.12 -42.51 -9.32
N ILE A 62 11.90 -42.91 -9.70
CA ILE A 62 10.75 -42.00 -9.82
C ILE A 62 10.45 -41.34 -8.47
N ALA A 63 10.39 -42.11 -7.39
CA ALA A 63 10.16 -41.59 -6.05
C ALA A 63 11.23 -40.56 -5.62
N TYR A 64 12.50 -40.80 -5.93
CA TYR A 64 13.57 -39.83 -5.67
C TYR A 64 13.36 -38.51 -6.44
N PHE A 65 13.07 -38.58 -7.73
CA PHE A 65 12.82 -37.36 -8.53
C PHE A 65 11.56 -36.62 -8.07
N ALA A 66 10.50 -37.35 -7.71
CA ALA A 66 9.29 -36.76 -7.15
C ALA A 66 9.60 -36.00 -5.84
N PHE A 67 10.37 -36.60 -4.94
CA PHE A 67 10.77 -35.95 -3.69
C PHE A 67 11.70 -34.74 -3.92
N TYR A 68 12.62 -34.85 -4.88
CA TYR A 68 13.49 -33.76 -5.27
C TYR A 68 12.68 -32.55 -5.78
N TRP A 69 11.74 -32.77 -6.71
CA TRP A 69 10.88 -31.70 -7.22
C TRP A 69 9.96 -31.11 -6.17
N LEU A 70 9.41 -31.94 -5.28
CA LEU A 70 8.61 -31.47 -4.15
C LEU A 70 9.46 -30.57 -3.23
N THR A 71 10.69 -30.98 -2.93
CA THR A 71 11.60 -30.20 -2.10
C THR A 71 11.95 -28.86 -2.76
N GLN A 72 12.27 -28.86 -4.06
CA GLN A 72 12.51 -27.62 -4.82
C GLN A 72 11.29 -26.70 -4.78
N SER A 73 10.09 -27.24 -4.99
CA SER A 73 8.84 -26.49 -4.95
C SER A 73 8.62 -25.84 -3.57
N VAL A 74 8.85 -26.57 -2.49
CA VAL A 74 8.73 -26.05 -1.12
C VAL A 74 9.76 -24.95 -0.82
N LEU A 75 11.00 -25.10 -1.31
CA LEU A 75 12.03 -24.07 -1.15
C LEU A 75 11.63 -22.77 -1.88
N ILE A 76 11.15 -22.88 -3.12
CA ILE A 76 10.66 -21.74 -3.89
C ILE A 76 9.50 -21.05 -3.17
N GLN A 77 8.50 -21.82 -2.74
CA GLN A 77 7.34 -21.29 -2.00
C GLN A 77 7.76 -20.56 -0.72
N LYS A 78 8.76 -21.07 0.02
CA LYS A 78 9.30 -20.40 1.21
C LYS A 78 9.99 -19.08 0.87
N THR A 79 10.76 -19.04 -0.21
CA THR A 79 11.41 -17.81 -0.68
C THR A 79 10.37 -16.78 -1.11
N GLU A 80 9.39 -17.15 -1.92
CA GLU A 80 8.29 -16.27 -2.35
C GLU A 80 7.49 -15.74 -1.16
N LEU A 81 7.22 -16.58 -0.15
CA LEU A 81 6.54 -16.17 1.07
C LEU A 81 7.39 -15.17 1.87
N SER A 82 8.71 -15.37 1.94
CA SER A 82 9.63 -14.44 2.60
C SER A 82 9.67 -13.10 1.88
N GLU A 83 9.76 -13.09 0.56
CA GLU A 83 9.72 -11.88 -0.25
C GLU A 83 8.39 -11.14 -0.12
N THR A 84 7.27 -11.88 -0.16
CA THR A 84 5.91 -11.34 0.06
C THR A 84 5.77 -10.71 1.45
N LYS A 85 6.30 -11.38 2.49
CA LYS A 85 6.30 -10.85 3.85
C LYS A 85 7.09 -9.54 3.94
N ASN A 86 8.27 -9.47 3.32
CA ASN A 86 9.09 -8.26 3.32
C ASN A 86 8.39 -7.11 2.58
N ALA A 87 7.77 -7.39 1.43
CA ALA A 87 6.98 -6.41 0.70
C ALA A 87 5.80 -5.89 1.52
N LEU A 88 5.12 -6.78 2.28
CA LEU A 88 4.01 -6.40 3.15
C LEU A 88 4.47 -5.51 4.32
N VAL A 89 5.62 -5.81 4.94
CA VAL A 89 6.20 -4.96 6.00
C VAL A 89 6.56 -3.58 5.46
N ALA A 90 7.17 -3.50 4.27
CA ALA A 90 7.48 -2.24 3.62
C ALA A 90 6.20 -1.44 3.28
N ALA A 91 5.16 -2.12 2.77
CA ALA A 91 3.86 -1.52 2.49
C ALA A 91 3.17 -1.00 3.75
N GLN A 92 3.21 -1.76 4.86
CA GLN A 92 2.67 -1.35 6.15
C GLN A 92 3.39 -0.09 6.66
N TYR A 93 4.71 -0.03 6.57
CA TYR A 93 5.49 1.15 6.96
C TYR A 93 5.11 2.38 6.11
N ALA A 94 5.02 2.21 4.79
CA ALA A 94 4.58 3.28 3.88
C ALA A 94 3.16 3.76 4.21
N GLN A 95 2.24 2.83 4.51
CA GLN A 95 0.87 3.15 4.87
C GLN A 95 0.78 3.91 6.21
N GLN A 96 1.56 3.53 7.22
CA GLN A 96 1.62 4.26 8.48
C GLN A 96 2.16 5.68 8.28
N LYS A 97 3.20 5.85 7.46
CA LYS A 97 3.73 7.18 7.11
C LYS A 97 2.72 8.01 6.32
N GLN A 98 1.96 7.39 5.42
CA GLN A 98 0.90 8.05 4.69
C GLN A 98 -0.25 8.47 5.61
N ALA A 99 -0.66 7.61 6.56
CA ALA A 99 -1.69 7.91 7.54
C ALA A 99 -1.30 9.08 8.45
N SER A 100 -0.05 9.13 8.93
CA SER A 100 0.44 10.25 9.73
C SER A 100 0.51 11.56 8.93
N THR A 101 0.94 11.50 7.66
CA THR A 101 0.95 12.65 6.75
C THR A 101 -0.47 13.15 6.47
N ALA A 102 -1.41 12.23 6.24
CA ALA A 102 -2.82 12.56 6.02
C ALA A 102 -3.45 13.21 7.26
N LEU A 103 -3.14 12.71 8.46
CA LEU A 103 -3.58 13.31 9.72
C LEU A 103 -3.03 14.74 9.87
N LYS A 104 -1.72 14.94 9.66
CA LYS A 104 -1.10 16.28 9.67
C LYS A 104 -1.80 17.23 8.68
N ALA A 105 -2.05 16.77 7.45
CA ALA A 105 -2.75 17.55 6.44
C ALA A 105 -4.19 17.91 6.84
N ALA A 106 -4.93 16.98 7.45
CA ALA A 106 -6.28 17.23 7.96
C ALA A 106 -6.28 18.25 9.11
N THR A 107 -5.29 18.17 10.02
CA THR A 107 -5.09 19.18 11.06
C THR A 107 -4.84 20.55 10.43
N LEU A 108 -3.91 20.66 9.47
CA LEU A 108 -3.64 21.93 8.77
C LEU A 108 -4.89 22.48 8.07
N GLN A 109 -5.70 21.64 7.43
CA GLN A 109 -6.96 22.06 6.82
C GLN A 109 -7.94 22.62 7.85
N SER A 110 -8.13 21.96 9.00
CA SER A 110 -9.02 22.46 10.05
C SER A 110 -8.52 23.78 10.65
N LEU A 111 -7.20 23.95 10.80
CA LEU A 111 -6.60 25.23 11.22
C LEU A 111 -6.84 26.33 10.19
N SER A 112 -6.73 26.03 8.89
CA SER A 112 -7.04 26.96 7.81
C SER A 112 -8.50 27.39 7.83
N ILE A 113 -9.45 26.46 8.03
CA ILE A 113 -10.88 26.78 8.19
C ILE A 113 -11.09 27.73 9.37
N ARG A 114 -10.43 27.48 10.51
CA ARG A 114 -10.53 28.32 11.69
C ARG A 114 -9.96 29.72 11.46
N LEU A 115 -8.83 29.83 10.75
CA LEU A 115 -8.25 31.11 10.35
C LEU A 115 -9.19 31.89 9.44
N ASN A 116 -9.79 31.23 8.44
CA ASN A 116 -10.76 31.87 7.56
C ASN A 116 -11.99 32.38 8.31
N ALA A 117 -12.48 31.62 9.30
CA ALA A 117 -13.59 32.06 10.16
C ALA A 117 -13.21 33.32 10.98
N ILE A 118 -12.02 33.36 11.57
CA ILE A 118 -11.53 34.55 12.29
C ILE A 118 -11.36 35.75 11.33
N ASN A 119 -10.86 35.52 10.11
CA ASN A 119 -10.72 36.58 9.11
C ASN A 119 -12.09 37.17 8.74
N GLN A 120 -13.11 36.33 8.61
CA GLN A 120 -14.49 36.77 8.37
C GLN A 120 -15.04 37.58 9.54
N GLU A 121 -14.79 37.14 10.78
CA GLU A 121 -15.20 37.85 12.00
C GLU A 121 -14.53 39.22 12.11
N ILE A 122 -13.23 39.31 11.83
CA ILE A 122 -12.49 40.57 11.76
C ILE A 122 -13.07 41.49 10.69
N SER A 123 -13.34 40.97 9.48
CA SER A 123 -13.94 41.77 8.41
C SER A 123 -15.31 42.32 8.82
N PHE A 124 -16.13 41.49 9.44
CA PHE A 124 -17.44 41.89 9.94
C PHE A 124 -17.34 43.02 10.98
N GLU A 125 -16.47 42.88 11.98
CA GLU A 125 -16.26 43.92 13.00
C GLU A 125 -15.67 45.21 12.40
N GLN A 126 -14.79 45.09 11.39
CA GLN A 126 -14.31 46.27 10.64
C GLN A 126 -15.44 46.97 9.89
N ASP A 127 -16.38 46.24 9.33
CA ASP A 127 -17.50 46.82 8.60
C ASP A 127 -18.50 47.50 9.55
N ILE A 128 -18.73 46.95 10.74
CA ILE A 128 -19.45 47.63 11.82
C ILE A 128 -18.73 48.92 12.20
N LEU A 129 -17.42 48.87 12.40
CA LEU A 129 -16.63 50.05 12.77
C LEU A 129 -16.76 51.16 11.71
N LYS A 130 -16.61 50.81 10.42
CA LYS A 130 -16.80 51.75 9.30
C LYS A 130 -18.21 52.34 9.31
N PHE A 131 -19.23 51.51 9.53
CA PHE A 131 -20.62 51.96 9.61
C PHE A 131 -20.80 52.99 10.73
N VAL A 132 -20.37 52.68 11.96
CA VAL A 132 -20.49 53.59 13.12
C VAL A 132 -19.73 54.90 12.90
N ILE A 133 -18.52 54.85 12.33
CA ILE A 133 -17.74 56.06 12.01
C ILE A 133 -18.46 56.90 10.95
N SER A 134 -18.99 56.28 9.89
CA SER A 134 -19.70 56.99 8.83
C SER A 134 -20.98 57.67 9.33
N GLU A 135 -21.72 57.02 10.23
CA GLU A 135 -22.92 57.57 10.89
C GLU A 135 -22.55 58.73 11.82
N ALA A 136 -21.48 58.58 12.61
CA ALA A 136 -20.99 59.65 13.48
C ALA A 136 -20.53 60.88 12.70
N GLN A 137 -19.94 60.70 11.51
CA GLN A 137 -19.53 61.80 10.62
C GLN A 137 -20.72 62.50 9.97
N ARG A 138 -21.76 61.75 9.58
CA ARG A 138 -22.95 62.30 8.90
C ARG A 138 -23.92 62.99 9.85
N ASN A 139 -24.23 62.34 10.97
CA ASN A 139 -25.27 62.78 11.89
C ASN A 139 -24.70 63.50 13.13
N GLY A 140 -23.39 63.41 13.37
CA GLY A 140 -22.73 64.01 14.54
C GLY A 140 -22.63 63.05 15.73
N SER A 141 -21.70 63.31 16.65
CA SER A 141 -21.33 62.37 17.73
C SER A 141 -22.38 62.17 18.83
N HIS A 142 -23.48 62.91 18.79
CA HIS A 142 -24.53 62.91 19.83
C HIS A 142 -25.69 61.95 19.53
N TYR A 143 -25.73 61.35 18.33
CA TYR A 143 -26.78 60.40 17.95
C TYR A 143 -26.35 58.97 18.25
N THR A 144 -27.30 58.16 18.73
CA THR A 144 -27.08 56.73 18.94
C THR A 144 -27.12 55.99 17.62
N VAL A 145 -26.16 55.11 17.41
CA VAL A 145 -26.10 54.24 16.23
C VAL A 145 -26.65 52.88 16.62
N MET A 146 -27.50 52.32 15.76
CA MET A 146 -28.04 50.97 15.93
C MET A 146 -27.04 49.95 15.38
N LEU A 147 -26.50 49.13 16.27
CA LEU A 147 -25.59 48.04 15.95
C LEU A 147 -26.39 46.86 15.34
N PRO A 148 -25.74 45.95 14.59
CA PRO A 148 -26.40 44.77 14.00
C PRO A 148 -27.05 43.83 15.02
N ASN A 149 -26.65 43.92 16.29
CA ASN A 149 -27.26 43.18 17.41
C ASN A 149 -28.55 43.82 17.94
N GLY A 150 -28.99 44.95 17.37
CA GLY A 150 -30.16 45.71 17.80
C GLY A 150 -29.92 46.70 18.94
N GLU A 151 -28.70 46.75 19.50
CA GLU A 151 -28.36 47.71 20.55
C GLU A 151 -28.13 49.11 19.97
N GLN A 152 -28.61 50.13 20.68
CA GLN A 152 -28.33 51.53 20.35
C GLN A 152 -27.26 52.07 21.28
N LYS A 153 -26.10 52.46 20.74
CA LYS A 153 -24.99 53.01 21.51
C LYS A 153 -24.48 54.30 20.87
N LEU A 154 -23.96 55.20 21.72
CA LEU A 154 -23.27 56.39 21.24
C LEU A 154 -21.95 55.99 20.57
N PRO A 155 -21.55 56.64 19.46
CA PRO A 155 -20.29 56.37 18.77
C PRO A 155 -19.07 56.39 19.71
N GLY A 156 -19.04 57.32 20.67
CA GLY A 156 -17.94 57.45 21.64
C GLY A 156 -17.78 56.26 22.60
N LYS A 157 -18.80 55.40 22.76
CA LYS A 157 -18.71 54.16 23.55
C LYS A 157 -18.63 52.91 22.67
N ALA A 158 -19.27 52.92 21.50
CA ALA A 158 -19.26 51.80 20.58
C ALA A 158 -17.90 51.62 19.87
N ILE A 159 -17.25 52.72 19.47
CA ILE A 159 -15.97 52.68 18.73
C ILE A 159 -14.84 52.02 19.56
N PRO A 160 -14.60 52.41 20.84
CA PRO A 160 -13.60 51.75 21.66
C PRO A 160 -13.89 50.26 21.88
N GLU A 161 -15.16 49.90 22.13
CA GLU A 161 -15.56 48.50 22.36
C GLU A 161 -15.31 47.62 21.13
N ILE A 162 -15.58 48.13 19.92
CA ILE A 162 -15.30 47.42 18.66
C ILE A 162 -13.78 47.33 18.43
N HIS A 163 -13.02 48.37 18.79
CA HIS A 163 -11.56 48.36 18.68
C HIS A 163 -10.93 47.28 19.59
N ASP A 164 -11.37 47.21 20.85
CA ASP A 164 -10.92 46.20 21.82
C ASP A 164 -11.20 44.78 21.31
N ARG A 165 -12.40 44.55 20.72
CA ARG A 165 -12.76 43.27 20.10
C ARG A 165 -11.88 42.94 18.90
N LEU A 166 -11.65 43.91 18.01
CA LEU A 166 -10.77 43.75 16.85
C LEU A 166 -9.35 43.40 17.26
N ASP A 167 -8.82 44.04 18.29
CA ASP A 167 -7.47 43.78 18.80
C ASP A 167 -7.38 42.39 19.45
N ALA A 168 -8.41 41.97 20.18
CA ALA A 168 -8.51 40.61 20.70
C ALA A 168 -8.54 39.55 19.58
N LEU A 169 -9.32 39.79 18.51
CA LEU A 169 -9.41 38.88 17.36
C LEU A 169 -8.11 38.82 16.57
N LYS A 170 -7.44 39.96 16.31
CA LYS A 170 -6.12 40.01 15.68
C LYS A 170 -5.06 39.30 16.52
N THR A 171 -5.09 39.46 17.84
CA THR A 171 -4.18 38.75 18.75
C THR A 171 -4.41 37.23 18.67
N LYS A 172 -5.66 36.79 18.61
CA LYS A 172 -6.03 35.37 18.45
C LYS A 172 -5.61 34.81 17.09
N GLN A 173 -5.77 35.60 16.02
CA GLN A 173 -5.30 35.28 14.67
C GLN A 173 -3.77 35.12 14.64
N ALA A 174 -3.02 36.07 15.20
CA ALA A 174 -1.56 36.02 15.25
C ALA A 174 -1.05 34.78 15.98
N LYS A 175 -1.67 34.41 17.12
CA LYS A 175 -1.35 33.17 17.85
C LYS A 175 -1.62 31.91 17.02
N LEU A 176 -2.73 31.89 16.27
CA LEU A 176 -3.06 30.77 15.38
C LEU A 176 -2.10 30.68 14.19
N MET A 177 -1.70 31.81 13.59
CA MET A 177 -0.71 31.83 12.51
C MET A 177 0.66 31.31 13.00
N GLN A 178 1.10 31.75 14.18
CA GLN A 178 2.34 31.27 14.78
C GLN A 178 2.30 29.75 15.04
N ALA A 179 1.15 29.22 15.48
CA ALA A 179 0.96 27.79 15.68
C ALA A 179 0.99 27.00 14.34
N VAL A 180 0.42 27.56 13.27
CA VAL A 180 0.48 26.96 11.92
C VAL A 180 1.92 26.94 11.39
N GLU A 181 2.66 28.02 11.57
CA GLU A 181 4.04 28.16 11.11
C GLU A 181 4.97 27.16 11.82
N GLN A 182 4.81 26.98 13.14
CA GLN A 182 5.53 25.95 13.90
C GLN A 182 5.20 24.53 13.40
N LEU A 183 3.93 24.24 13.13
CA LEU A 183 3.50 22.93 12.60
C LEU A 183 4.01 22.65 11.17
N GLN A 184 4.30 23.67 10.37
CA GLN A 184 4.89 23.51 9.03
C GLN A 184 6.40 23.30 9.06
N VAL A 185 7.11 23.83 10.06
CA VAL A 185 8.57 23.63 10.22
C VAL A 185 8.89 22.22 10.75
N ASP A 186 7.99 21.63 11.53
CA ASP A 186 8.11 20.25 12.06
C ASP A 186 7.55 19.16 11.11
N ALA A 187 7.12 19.53 9.88
CA ALA A 187 6.52 18.64 8.89
C ALA A 187 7.55 18.06 7.92
#